data_AF-A0A1S9AIU0-F1
#
_entry.id   AF-A0A1S9AIU0-F1
#
_cell.length_a   1.000
_cell.length_b   1.000
_cell.length_c   1.000
_cell.angle_alpha   90.00
_cell.angle_beta   90.00
_cell.angle_gamma   90.00
#
_symmetry.space_group_name_H-M   'P 1'
#
loop_
_entity.id
_entity.type
_entity.pdbx_description
1 polymer ?
#
loop_
_entity_poly.entity_id
_entity_poly.type
_entity_poly.pdbx_seq_one_letter_code
_entity_poly.pdbx_strand_id
1 'polypeptide(L)'
;MLSRLFAPRRRRNQQEIAGRAAEVVEHVLYDIGIDRFLNGSMMLDARLRLRFFAVTAPAGAPPFAIVPLRELPEALVLRAYVDDVGLDATAVSRFVPLLVEGLMRELLARSPALRALPPRRTLH
;
A
#
# COMPACT_ATOMS: atom_id res chain seq x y z
N MET A 1 -32.33 -23.07 17.46
CA MET A 1 -31.11 -22.88 18.27
C MET A 1 -30.17 -21.95 17.52
N LEU A 2 -30.14 -20.67 17.93
CA LEU A 2 -29.38 -19.57 17.31
C LEU A 2 -28.16 -19.25 18.17
N SER A 3 -26.99 -19.75 17.79
CA SER A 3 -25.74 -19.37 18.44
C SER A 3 -24.55 -19.64 17.52
N ARG A 4 -24.27 -18.67 16.63
CA ARG A 4 -22.93 -18.51 16.05
C ARG A 4 -22.48 -17.07 16.19
N LEU A 5 -21.82 -16.84 17.33
CA LEU A 5 -20.53 -16.16 17.44
C LEU A 5 -20.44 -14.79 16.76
N PHE A 6 -20.84 -13.77 17.50
CA PHE A 6 -20.25 -12.43 17.37
C PHE A 6 -18.77 -12.52 17.75
N ALA A 7 -17.93 -12.97 16.83
CA ALA A 7 -16.49 -12.69 16.93
C ALA A 7 -16.33 -11.16 16.95
N PRO A 8 -15.57 -10.58 17.91
CA PRO A 8 -15.36 -9.14 17.92
C PRO A 8 -14.73 -8.77 16.58
N ARG A 9 -15.40 -7.93 15.79
CA ARG A 9 -14.82 -7.33 14.58
C ARG A 9 -13.52 -6.67 15.02
N ARG A 10 -12.37 -7.33 14.80
CA ARG A 10 -11.04 -6.79 15.06
C ARG A 10 -11.02 -5.43 14.37
N ARG A 11 -11.01 -4.35 15.16
CA ARG A 11 -11.08 -2.98 14.63
C ARG A 11 -9.81 -2.76 13.84
N ARG A 12 -9.91 -2.73 12.51
CA ARG A 12 -8.76 -2.40 11.66
C ARG A 12 -8.23 -1.04 12.08
N ASN A 13 -6.92 -0.93 12.18
CA ASN A 13 -6.22 0.32 12.43
C ASN A 13 -5.34 0.67 11.22
N GLN A 14 -4.84 1.90 11.18
CA GLN A 14 -3.99 2.33 10.07
C GLN A 14 -2.69 1.51 9.96
N GLN A 15 -2.21 0.94 11.08
CA GLN A 15 -1.00 0.13 11.13
C GLN A 15 -1.16 -1.25 10.48
N GLU A 16 -2.32 -1.88 10.60
CA GLU A 16 -2.63 -3.13 9.88
C GLU A 16 -2.65 -2.90 8.36
N ILE A 17 -3.15 -1.74 7.93
CA ILE A 17 -3.18 -1.37 6.52
C ILE A 17 -1.77 -1.07 6.00
N ALA A 18 -0.96 -0.34 6.78
CA ALA A 18 0.44 -0.10 6.47
C ALA A 18 1.26 -1.40 6.40
N GLY A 19 1.04 -2.34 7.34
CA GLY A 19 1.68 -3.65 7.30
C GLY A 19 1.31 -4.44 6.05
N ARG A 20 0.02 -4.42 5.68
CA ARG A 20 -0.42 -5.06 4.43
C ARG A 20 0.14 -4.35 3.19
N ALA A 21 0.30 -3.04 3.23
CA ALA A 21 0.95 -2.30 2.15
C ALA A 21 2.40 -2.75 1.98
N ALA A 22 3.14 -2.92 3.09
CA ALA A 22 4.53 -3.39 3.06
C ALA A 22 4.64 -4.76 2.39
N GLU A 23 3.82 -5.72 2.80
CA GLU A 23 3.79 -7.07 2.21
C GLU A 23 3.53 -7.05 0.70
N VAL A 24 2.60 -6.21 0.25
CA VAL A 24 2.28 -6.10 -1.18
C VAL A 24 3.41 -5.42 -1.96
N VAL A 25 3.96 -4.33 -1.43
CA VAL A 25 5.09 -3.62 -2.07
C VAL A 25 6.30 -4.55 -2.20
N GLU A 26 6.65 -5.25 -1.12
CA GLU A 26 7.75 -6.19 -1.09
C GLU A 26 7.56 -7.32 -2.12
N HIS A 27 6.40 -7.98 -2.11
CA HIS A 27 6.08 -9.05 -3.06
C HIS A 27 6.13 -8.56 -4.52
N VAL A 28 5.59 -7.38 -4.81
CA VAL A 28 5.62 -6.84 -6.19
C VAL A 28 7.03 -6.50 -6.63
N LEU A 29 7.85 -5.91 -5.75
CA LEU A 29 9.23 -5.56 -6.08
C LEU A 29 10.10 -6.81 -6.32
N TYR A 30 9.95 -7.86 -5.52
CA TYR A 30 10.70 -9.11 -5.69
C TYR A 30 10.20 -9.97 -6.85
N ASP A 31 8.90 -10.25 -6.91
CA ASP A 31 8.38 -11.30 -7.79
C ASP A 31 7.98 -10.77 -9.17
N ILE A 32 7.71 -9.47 -9.29
CA ILE A 32 7.23 -8.84 -10.53
C ILE A 32 8.24 -7.83 -11.08
N GLY A 33 8.96 -7.13 -10.21
CA GLY A 33 10.01 -6.19 -10.56
C GLY A 33 9.58 -4.72 -10.61
N ILE A 34 10.59 -3.84 -10.65
CA ILE A 34 10.41 -2.38 -10.50
C ILE A 34 9.59 -1.75 -11.62
N ASP A 35 9.76 -2.17 -12.88
CA ASP A 35 9.03 -1.57 -14.00
C ASP A 35 7.53 -1.77 -13.86
N ARG A 36 7.12 -2.99 -13.48
CA ARG A 36 5.73 -3.32 -13.25
C ARG A 36 5.17 -2.62 -12.02
N PHE A 37 5.98 -2.50 -10.97
CA PHE A 37 5.62 -1.72 -9.79
C PHE A 37 5.29 -0.26 -10.15
N LEU A 38 6.20 0.42 -10.86
CA LEU A 38 6.05 1.84 -11.21
C LEU A 38 4.88 2.10 -12.16
N ASN A 39 4.64 1.20 -13.10
CA ASN A 39 3.50 1.30 -14.02
C ASN A 39 2.17 0.87 -13.39
N GLY A 40 2.20 0.35 -12.17
CA GLY A 40 1.03 -0.11 -11.45
C GLY A 40 0.33 0.95 -10.60
N SER A 41 -0.72 0.53 -9.92
CA SER A 41 -1.48 1.34 -8.98
C SER A 41 -1.85 0.53 -7.75
N MET A 42 -1.86 1.19 -6.60
CA MET A 42 -2.41 0.64 -5.38
C MET A 42 -3.84 1.14 -5.18
N MET A 43 -4.76 0.21 -4.93
CA MET A 43 -6.17 0.51 -4.70
C MET A 43 -6.58 0.12 -3.28
N LEU A 44 -7.36 0.99 -2.65
CA LEU A 44 -8.05 0.71 -1.40
C LEU A 44 -9.55 0.54 -1.68
N ASP A 45 -10.07 -0.67 -1.45
CA ASP A 45 -11.49 -0.96 -1.65
C ASP A 45 -12.38 -0.51 -0.47
N ALA A 46 -13.70 -0.61 -0.66
CA ALA A 46 -14.70 -0.25 0.36
C ALA A 46 -14.63 -1.06 1.66
N ARG A 47 -13.92 -2.20 1.64
CA ARG A 47 -13.67 -3.01 2.81
C ARG A 47 -12.27 -2.73 3.38
N LEU A 48 -11.64 -1.62 3.00
CA LEU A 48 -10.29 -1.22 3.39
C LEU A 48 -9.24 -2.30 3.07
N ARG A 49 -9.41 -3.01 1.95
CA ARG A 49 -8.43 -3.98 1.47
C ARG A 49 -7.54 -3.34 0.42
N LEU A 50 -6.24 -3.49 0.59
CA LEU A 50 -5.23 -3.06 -0.38
C LEU A 50 -5.07 -4.10 -1.48
N ARG A 51 -4.99 -3.62 -2.72
CA ARG A 51 -4.71 -4.43 -3.90
C ARG A 51 -3.80 -3.69 -4.84
N PHE A 52 -2.81 -4.39 -5.36
CA PHE A 52 -1.98 -3.92 -6.46
C PHE A 52 -2.61 -4.30 -7.79
N PHE A 53 -2.56 -3.37 -8.75
CA PHE A 53 -2.93 -3.59 -10.14
C PHE A 53 -1.75 -3.20 -11.02
N ALA A 54 -1.27 -4.13 -11.85
CA ALA A 54 -0.16 -3.92 -12.78
C ALA A 54 -0.54 -3.06 -14.01
N VAL A 55 -1.79 -2.60 -14.08
CA VAL A 55 -2.38 -1.72 -15.10
C VAL A 55 -3.22 -0.66 -14.38
N THR A 56 -3.46 0.47 -15.04
CA THR A 56 -4.37 1.52 -14.55
C THR A 56 -5.69 0.89 -14.13
N ALA A 57 -6.12 1.13 -12.89
CA ALA A 57 -7.23 0.42 -12.27
C ALA A 57 -8.51 0.47 -13.14
N PRO A 58 -9.26 -0.64 -13.25
CA PRO A 58 -10.46 -0.71 -14.09
C PRO A 58 -11.51 0.31 -13.62
N ALA A 59 -12.11 1.01 -14.58
CA ALA A 59 -13.24 1.90 -14.34
C ALA A 59 -14.48 1.08 -13.96
N GLY A 60 -14.67 0.78 -12.68
CA GLY A 60 -15.83 0.01 -12.23
C GLY A 60 -15.82 -0.28 -10.74
N ALA A 61 -16.77 0.34 -10.03
CA ALA A 61 -16.86 0.55 -8.58
C ALA A 61 -15.95 1.69 -8.07
N PRO A 62 -16.51 2.71 -7.37
CA PRO A 62 -15.71 3.80 -6.85
C PRO A 62 -14.72 3.23 -5.84
N PRO A 63 -13.42 3.22 -6.14
CA PRO A 63 -12.43 2.89 -5.13
C PRO A 63 -12.47 4.00 -4.09
N PHE A 64 -12.26 3.65 -2.82
CA PHE A 64 -12.13 4.68 -1.78
C PHE A 64 -10.87 5.52 -2.00
N ALA A 65 -9.83 4.91 -2.59
CA ALA A 65 -8.67 5.62 -3.11
C ALA A 65 -7.93 4.73 -4.13
N ILE A 66 -7.40 5.36 -5.18
CA ILE A 66 -6.36 4.79 -6.04
C ILE A 66 -5.15 5.72 -5.96
N VAL A 67 -3.97 5.12 -5.86
CA VAL A 67 -2.68 5.80 -5.89
C VAL A 67 -1.83 5.17 -7.00
N PRO A 68 -1.62 5.87 -8.12
CA PRO A 68 -0.63 5.47 -9.13
C PRO A 68 0.77 5.49 -8.51
N LEU A 69 1.52 4.39 -8.63
CA LEU A 69 2.78 4.26 -7.89
C LEU A 69 3.89 5.14 -8.46
N ARG A 70 3.86 5.43 -9.77
CA ARG A 70 4.72 6.43 -10.41
C ARG A 70 4.56 7.86 -9.87
N GLU A 71 3.44 8.18 -9.20
CA GLU A 71 3.20 9.51 -8.64
C GLU A 71 3.79 9.65 -7.23
N LEU A 72 4.28 8.57 -6.63
CA LEU A 72 4.97 8.61 -5.34
C LEU A 72 6.40 9.13 -5.54
N PRO A 73 6.80 10.25 -4.89
CA PRO A 73 8.18 10.72 -4.92
C PRO A 73 9.18 9.63 -4.49
N GLU A 74 8.81 8.83 -3.49
CA GLU A 74 9.61 7.73 -2.97
C GLU A 74 9.86 6.64 -4.03
N ALA A 75 8.93 6.45 -4.98
CA ALA A 75 9.09 5.49 -6.07
C ALA A 75 10.04 6.00 -7.16
N LEU A 76 10.09 7.31 -7.40
CA LEU A 76 11.08 7.92 -8.30
C LEU A 76 12.50 7.82 -7.73
N VAL A 77 12.65 7.98 -6.41
CA VAL A 77 13.94 7.78 -5.74
C VAL A 77 14.38 6.33 -5.83
N LEU A 78 13.48 5.37 -5.59
CA LEU A 78 13.78 3.95 -5.80
C LEU A 78 14.22 3.70 -7.24
N ARG A 79 13.52 4.29 -8.24
CA ARG A 79 13.87 4.12 -9.64
C ARG A 79 15.30 4.57 -9.94
N ALA A 80 15.65 5.79 -9.52
CA ALA A 80 16.98 6.33 -9.74
C ALA A 80 18.07 5.47 -9.07
N TYR A 81 17.80 4.95 -7.86
CA TYR A 81 18.71 4.05 -7.17
C TYR A 81 18.89 2.72 -7.90
N VAL A 82 17.80 2.12 -8.37
CA VAL A 82 17.84 0.83 -9.07
C VAL A 82 18.47 0.93 -10.45
N ASP A 83 18.29 2.05 -11.15
CA ASP A 83 18.97 2.30 -12.43
C ASP A 83 20.50 2.41 -12.25
N ASP A 84 20.99 2.81 -11.08
CA ASP A 84 22.41 2.97 -10.75
C ASP A 84 23.04 1.68 -10.17
N VAL A 85 22.37 1.06 -9.19
CA VAL A 85 22.95 -0.02 -8.37
C VAL A 85 22.30 -1.38 -8.63
N GLY A 86 21.15 -1.41 -9.32
CA GLY A 86 20.30 -2.60 -9.45
C GLY A 86 19.37 -2.81 -8.25
N LEU A 87 18.39 -3.69 -8.41
CA LEU A 87 17.45 -4.07 -7.36
C LEU A 87 17.93 -5.34 -6.67
N ASP A 88 18.23 -5.25 -5.38
CA ASP A 88 18.57 -6.39 -4.51
C ASP A 88 17.70 -6.40 -3.24
N ALA A 89 17.87 -7.44 -2.43
CA ALA A 89 17.11 -7.58 -1.19
C ALA A 89 17.35 -6.43 -0.20
N THR A 90 18.56 -5.90 -0.18
CA THR A 90 18.96 -4.76 0.67
C THR A 90 18.21 -3.50 0.27
N ALA A 91 18.14 -3.21 -1.03
CA ALA A 91 17.39 -2.10 -1.59
C ALA A 91 15.91 -2.22 -1.24
N VAL A 92 15.31 -3.40 -1.41
CA VAL A 92 13.90 -3.62 -1.05
C VAL A 92 13.66 -3.35 0.43
N SER A 93 14.46 -3.93 1.33
CA SER A 93 14.33 -3.70 2.78
C SER A 93 14.49 -2.22 3.16
N ARG A 94 15.32 -1.46 2.44
CA ARG A 94 15.54 -0.04 2.68
C ARG A 94 14.36 0.82 2.20
N PHE A 95 13.83 0.53 1.02
CA PHE A 95 12.86 1.40 0.36
C PHE A 95 11.40 1.05 0.67
N VAL A 96 11.09 -0.21 1.03
CA VAL A 96 9.71 -0.61 1.39
C VAL A 96 9.11 0.29 2.48
N PRO A 97 9.78 0.59 3.61
CA PRO A 97 9.23 1.48 4.63
C PRO A 97 8.88 2.88 4.09
N LEU A 98 9.75 3.45 3.24
CA LEU A 98 9.56 4.77 2.64
C LEU A 98 8.38 4.77 1.66
N LEU A 99 8.29 3.75 0.80
CA LEU A 99 7.18 3.59 -0.13
C LEU A 99 5.85 3.41 0.60
N VAL A 100 5.83 2.66 1.69
CA VAL A 100 4.64 2.47 2.53
C VAL A 100 4.23 3.77 3.19
N GLU A 101 5.18 4.57 3.69
CA GLU A 101 4.89 5.88 4.27
C GLU A 101 4.27 6.83 3.23
N GLY A 102 4.89 6.95 2.05
CA GLY A 102 4.38 7.78 0.96
C GLY A 102 3.00 7.30 0.47
N LEU A 103 2.81 5.99 0.33
CA LEU A 103 1.54 5.40 -0.03
C LEU A 103 0.45 5.66 1.02
N MET A 104 0.76 5.50 2.30
CA MET A 104 -0.19 5.76 3.38
C MET A 104 -0.57 7.23 3.45
N ARG A 105 0.37 8.15 3.22
CA ARG A 105 0.12 9.59 3.10
C ARG A 105 -0.91 9.88 2.00
N GLU A 106 -0.70 9.35 0.79
CA GLU A 106 -1.63 9.54 -0.33
C GLU A 106 -3.00 8.89 -0.08
N LEU A 107 -3.03 7.68 0.48
CA LEU A 107 -4.28 6.99 0.80
C LEU A 107 -5.08 7.72 1.88
N LEU A 108 -4.43 8.27 2.89
CA LEU A 108 -5.08 9.07 3.94
C LEU A 108 -5.65 10.36 3.37
N ALA A 109 -4.92 11.04 2.48
CA ALA A 109 -5.41 12.23 1.81
C ALA A 109 -6.68 11.96 0.98
N ARG A 110 -6.72 10.81 0.29
CA ARG A 110 -7.79 10.45 -0.64
C ARG A 110 -8.98 9.71 0.01
N SER A 111 -8.79 9.06 1.17
CA SER A 111 -9.82 8.24 1.82
C SER A 111 -10.24 8.76 3.21
N PRO A 112 -11.43 9.39 3.34
CA PRO A 112 -11.99 9.75 4.64
C PRO A 112 -12.21 8.55 5.57
N ALA A 113 -12.57 7.39 5.00
CA ALA A 113 -12.78 6.16 5.77
C ALA A 113 -11.49 5.64 6.39
N LEU A 114 -10.36 5.78 5.69
CA LEU A 114 -9.04 5.42 6.24
C LEU A 114 -8.63 6.37 7.36
N ARG A 115 -8.85 7.69 7.18
CA ARG A 115 -8.56 8.71 8.21
C ARG A 115 -9.37 8.51 9.49
N ALA A 116 -10.58 7.98 9.38
CA ALA A 116 -11.43 7.68 10.54
C ALA A 116 -10.93 6.47 11.38
N LEU A 117 -9.99 5.67 10.87
CA LEU A 117 -9.40 4.57 11.64
C LEU A 117 -8.43 5.09 12.70
N PRO A 118 -8.27 4.38 13.83
CA PRO A 118 -7.27 4.73 14.83
C PRO A 118 -5.88 4.86 14.21
N PRO A 119 -5.17 5.97 14.48
CA PRO A 119 -3.84 6.21 13.91
C PRO A 119 -2.84 5.18 14.44
N ARG A 120 -1.77 4.99 13.68
CA ARG A 120 -0.59 4.25 14.12
C ARG A 120 -0.12 4.87 15.44
N ARG A 121 -0.02 4.07 16.51
CA ARG A 121 0.66 4.52 17.73
C ARG A 121 2.12 4.72 17.36
N THR A 122 2.57 5.96 17.28
CA THR A 122 3.98 6.30 17.31
C THR A 122 4.49 5.88 18.69
N LEU A 123 5.23 4.76 18.74
CA LEU A 123 6.10 4.50 19.87
C LEU A 123 7.20 5.56 19.77
N HIS A 124 7.14 6.50 20.72
CA HIS A 124 8.13 7.54 20.94
C HIS A 124 9.38 6.94 21.57
#